data_AF-A0A8T4BVY6-F1
#
_entry.id   AF-A0A8T4BVY6-F1
#
_cell.length_a   1.000
_cell.length_b   1.000
_cell.length_c   1.000
_cell.angle_alpha   90.00
_cell.angle_beta   90.00
_cell.angle_gamma   90.00
#
_symmetry.space_group_name_H-M   'P 1'
#
loop_
_entity.id
_entity.type
_entity.pdbx_description
1 polymer ?
#
loop_
_entity_poly.entity_id
_entity_poly.type
_entity_poly.pdbx_seq_one_letter_code
_entity_poly.pdbx_strand_id
1 'polypeptide(L)'
;MQYMYHFTSKENWKKIQTSGKLIPKTTIEWVYESKDFTERTKSICPQRKYTVGFPEPCHKGWVEYGVWDEIFRLIKAEVILKIKLPENSKGFVREHVSITPKRMKEKYGEDVYFQAYSGKIPVRDPKIKESLVKYYNSAVPLAKYKGNFIVPEIWIPEEIPLENIEQIPFLR
;
A
#
# COMPACT_ATOMS: atom_id res chain seq x y z
N MET A 1 11.55 6.34 -10.40
CA MET A 1 10.26 5.62 -10.56
C MET A 1 9.24 6.60 -11.10
N GLN A 2 8.60 6.30 -12.22
CA GLN A 2 7.74 7.27 -12.95
C GLN A 2 6.24 6.96 -12.82
N TYR A 3 5.89 5.70 -12.55
CA TYR A 3 4.52 5.23 -12.46
C TYR A 3 4.29 4.41 -11.20
N MET A 4 3.03 4.31 -10.80
CA MET A 4 2.52 3.30 -9.87
C MET A 4 1.30 2.61 -10.47
N TYR A 5 0.96 1.44 -9.93
CA TYR A 5 -0.19 0.65 -10.32
C TYR A 5 -1.16 0.53 -9.15
N HIS A 6 -2.36 1.05 -9.33
CA HIS A 6 -3.42 1.05 -8.32
C HIS A 6 -4.54 0.11 -8.75
N PHE A 7 -5.02 -0.70 -7.82
CA PHE A 7 -6.09 -1.66 -8.03
C PHE A 7 -7.37 -1.14 -7.41
N THR A 8 -8.46 -1.19 -8.17
CA THR A 8 -9.75 -0.64 -7.74
C THR A 8 -10.92 -1.40 -8.35
N SER A 9 -12.14 -1.09 -7.90
CA SER A 9 -13.38 -1.65 -8.44
C SER A 9 -13.87 -0.86 -9.66
N LYS A 10 -14.73 -1.48 -10.47
CA LYS A 10 -15.36 -0.77 -11.60
C LYS A 10 -16.18 0.44 -11.16
N GLU A 11 -16.82 0.34 -9.99
CA GLU A 11 -17.60 1.43 -9.41
C GLU A 11 -16.71 2.62 -9.03
N ASN A 12 -15.58 2.37 -8.36
CA ASN A 12 -14.64 3.42 -8.01
C ASN A 12 -14.00 4.04 -9.25
N TRP A 13 -13.71 3.24 -10.29
CA TRP A 13 -13.21 3.77 -11.55
C TRP A 13 -14.18 4.77 -12.18
N LYS A 14 -15.48 4.42 -12.26
CA LYS A 14 -16.51 5.36 -12.74
C LYS A 14 -16.54 6.65 -11.92
N LYS A 15 -16.43 6.55 -10.59
CA LYS A 15 -16.37 7.74 -9.70
C LYS A 15 -15.17 8.63 -10.02
N ILE A 16 -13.99 8.04 -10.24
CA ILE A 16 -12.76 8.77 -10.62
C ILE A 16 -12.95 9.50 -11.95
N GLN A 17 -13.54 8.83 -12.94
CA GLN A 17 -13.84 9.43 -14.24
C GLN A 17 -14.82 10.60 -14.11
N THR A 18 -15.88 10.45 -13.32
CA THR A 18 -16.87 11.51 -13.08
C THR A 18 -16.28 12.69 -12.29
N SER A 19 -15.43 12.45 -11.29
CA SER A 19 -14.80 13.51 -10.51
C SER A 19 -13.59 14.15 -11.20
N GLY A 20 -13.09 13.55 -12.29
CA GLY A 20 -11.90 13.99 -13.00
C GLY A 20 -10.58 13.79 -12.23
N LYS A 21 -10.60 13.04 -11.12
CA LYS A 21 -9.43 12.83 -10.26
C LYS A 21 -9.57 11.64 -9.32
N LEU A 22 -8.45 11.04 -8.97
CA LEU A 22 -8.31 10.06 -7.89
C LEU A 22 -7.96 10.76 -6.58
N ILE A 23 -8.80 10.56 -5.57
CA ILE A 23 -8.65 11.16 -4.24
C ILE A 23 -8.08 10.13 -3.27
N PRO A 24 -6.99 10.44 -2.54
CA PRO A 24 -6.46 9.64 -1.44
C PRO A 24 -7.52 9.25 -0.40
N LYS A 25 -7.57 7.96 -0.03
CA LYS A 25 -8.58 7.43 0.92
C LYS A 25 -7.99 6.49 1.99
N THR A 26 -6.87 5.84 1.72
CA THR A 26 -6.27 4.90 2.67
C THR A 26 -5.66 5.66 3.84
N THR A 27 -6.09 5.33 5.06
CA THR A 27 -5.64 6.00 6.28
C THR A 27 -4.40 5.34 6.88
N ILE A 28 -3.61 6.13 7.61
CA ILE A 28 -2.46 5.65 8.40
C ILE A 28 -2.54 6.13 9.86
N GLU A 29 -3.75 6.23 10.41
CA GLU A 29 -4.02 6.82 11.74
C GLU A 29 -3.13 6.26 12.84
N TRP A 30 -2.79 4.97 12.74
CA TRP A 30 -1.90 4.30 13.68
C TRP A 30 -0.53 4.98 13.83
N VAL A 31 0.01 5.57 12.75
CA VAL A 31 1.28 6.33 12.77
C VAL A 31 1.20 7.56 13.66
N TYR A 32 0.04 8.21 13.72
CA TYR A 32 -0.17 9.44 14.47
C TYR A 32 -0.60 9.19 15.92
N GLU A 33 -1.30 8.10 16.17
CA GLU A 33 -1.83 7.76 17.50
C GLU A 33 -0.81 7.02 18.37
N SER A 34 0.10 6.27 17.76
CA SER A 34 1.07 5.46 18.50
C SER A 34 2.37 6.19 18.82
N LYS A 35 2.83 6.03 20.07
CA LYS A 35 4.16 6.45 20.52
C LYS A 35 5.29 5.55 20.01
N ASP A 36 4.96 4.40 19.42
CA ASP A 36 5.94 3.44 18.91
C ASP A 36 6.62 3.89 17.60
N PHE A 37 6.15 5.00 17.00
CA PHE A 37 6.67 5.52 15.75
C PHE A 37 7.71 6.61 15.93
N THR A 38 8.79 6.47 15.16
CA THR A 38 9.87 7.45 15.15
C THR A 38 9.43 8.78 14.53
N GLU A 39 10.04 9.89 14.96
CA GLU A 39 9.84 11.20 14.33
C GLU A 39 10.24 11.20 12.84
N ARG A 40 11.19 10.32 12.47
CA ARG A 40 11.51 10.05 11.06
C ARG A 40 10.30 9.50 10.31
N THR A 41 9.60 8.51 10.85
CA THR A 41 8.42 7.90 10.20
C THR A 41 7.30 8.92 10.03
N LYS A 42 7.04 9.73 11.07
CA LYS A 42 6.03 10.79 11.04
C LYS A 42 6.36 11.88 10.02
N SER A 43 7.64 12.27 9.91
CA SER A 43 8.06 13.27 8.91
C SER A 43 7.99 12.76 7.47
N ILE A 44 8.19 11.46 7.24
CA ILE A 44 8.01 10.83 5.92
C ILE A 44 6.53 10.65 5.56
N CYS A 45 5.66 10.51 6.57
CA CYS A 45 4.23 10.33 6.38
C CYS A 45 3.46 11.58 6.87
N PRO A 46 3.55 12.73 6.18
CA PRO A 46 3.03 13.99 6.69
C PRO A 46 1.50 14.15 6.58
N GLN A 47 0.83 13.33 5.75
CA GLN A 47 -0.62 13.36 5.54
C GLN A 47 -1.33 12.17 6.19
N ARG A 48 -2.65 12.28 6.41
CA ARG A 48 -3.45 11.20 7.00
C ARG A 48 -4.01 10.20 5.99
N LYS A 49 -4.15 10.61 4.73
CA LYS A 49 -4.78 9.81 3.66
C LYS A 49 -3.87 9.72 2.45
N TYR A 50 -3.86 8.55 1.82
CA TYR A 50 -3.03 8.23 0.66
C TYR A 50 -3.80 7.43 -0.38
N THR A 51 -3.33 7.51 -1.60
CA THR A 51 -3.54 6.51 -2.64
C THR A 51 -2.42 5.49 -2.52
N VAL A 52 -2.77 4.20 -2.50
CA VAL A 52 -1.80 3.11 -2.37
C VAL A 52 -1.71 2.33 -3.67
N GLY A 53 -0.52 1.90 -4.03
CA GLY A 53 -0.32 1.01 -5.16
C GLY A 53 1.10 0.49 -5.21
N PHE A 54 1.47 -0.05 -6.37
CA PHE A 54 2.67 -0.87 -6.52
C PHE A 54 3.56 -0.35 -7.65
N PRO A 55 4.87 -0.63 -7.65
CA PRO A 55 5.75 -0.20 -8.73
C PRO A 55 5.50 -0.93 -10.05
N GLU A 56 4.89 -2.11 -9.99
CA GLU A 56 4.58 -2.96 -11.14
C GLU A 56 3.20 -3.60 -10.95
N PRO A 57 2.49 -3.94 -12.04
CA PRO A 57 1.16 -4.53 -11.92
C PRO A 57 1.22 -5.91 -11.28
N CYS A 58 2.27 -6.71 -11.47
CA CYS A 58 2.44 -8.01 -10.80
C CYS A 58 3.89 -8.18 -10.34
N HIS A 59 4.24 -7.56 -9.22
CA HIS A 59 5.60 -7.60 -8.70
C HIS A 59 5.90 -8.95 -8.04
N LYS A 60 7.01 -9.59 -8.46
CA LYS A 60 7.38 -10.96 -8.03
C LYS A 60 7.33 -11.17 -6.51
N GLY A 61 7.88 -10.25 -5.73
CA GLY A 61 7.85 -10.37 -4.27
C GLY A 61 6.44 -10.35 -3.66
N TRP A 62 5.47 -9.67 -4.28
CA TRP A 62 4.08 -9.67 -3.79
C TRP A 62 3.43 -11.04 -3.99
N VAL A 63 3.72 -11.71 -5.10
CA VAL A 63 3.31 -13.08 -5.37
C VAL A 63 3.98 -14.04 -4.38
N GLU A 64 5.31 -13.97 -4.26
CA GLU A 64 6.09 -14.87 -3.41
C GLU A 64 5.76 -14.76 -1.91
N TYR A 65 5.32 -13.60 -1.45
CA TYR A 65 4.92 -13.36 -0.07
C TYR A 65 3.40 -13.49 0.16
N GLY A 66 2.64 -13.87 -0.87
CA GLY A 66 1.20 -14.16 -0.79
C GLY A 66 0.29 -12.93 -0.71
N VAL A 67 0.82 -11.73 -0.94
CA VAL A 67 0.02 -10.49 -0.88
C VAL A 67 -0.80 -10.27 -2.15
N TRP A 68 -0.34 -10.83 -3.28
CA TRP A 68 -1.02 -10.72 -4.56
C TRP A 68 -2.45 -11.30 -4.51
N ASP A 69 -2.62 -12.51 -3.97
CA ASP A 69 -3.94 -13.16 -3.86
C ASP A 69 -4.90 -12.36 -2.96
N GLU A 70 -4.36 -11.70 -1.92
CA GLU A 70 -5.13 -10.86 -1.01
C GLU A 70 -5.65 -9.59 -1.69
N ILE A 71 -4.90 -8.97 -2.61
CA ILE A 71 -5.38 -7.80 -3.37
C ILE A 71 -6.68 -8.13 -4.11
N PHE A 72 -6.77 -9.30 -4.75
CA PHE A 72 -7.99 -9.73 -5.42
C PHE A 72 -9.12 -10.03 -4.45
N ARG A 73 -8.80 -10.67 -3.33
CA ARG A 73 -9.79 -11.07 -2.33
C ARG A 73 -10.41 -9.88 -1.60
N LEU A 74 -9.60 -8.88 -1.28
CA LEU A 74 -9.97 -7.78 -0.39
C LEU A 74 -10.40 -6.52 -1.13
N ILE A 75 -9.69 -6.14 -2.19
CA ILE A 75 -9.86 -4.84 -2.86
C ILE A 75 -10.85 -4.94 -4.03
N LYS A 76 -11.32 -6.15 -4.37
CA LYS A 76 -12.10 -6.42 -5.59
C LYS A 76 -11.40 -5.77 -6.78
N ALA A 77 -10.16 -6.19 -7.00
CA ALA A 77 -9.26 -5.72 -8.05
C ALA A 77 -9.84 -6.02 -9.45
N GLU A 78 -10.83 -5.26 -9.88
CA GLU A 78 -11.52 -5.41 -11.16
C GLU A 78 -10.94 -4.48 -12.23
N VAL A 79 -10.24 -3.43 -11.82
CA VAL A 79 -9.60 -2.43 -12.68
C VAL A 79 -8.18 -2.17 -12.19
N ILE A 80 -7.21 -2.19 -13.10
CA ILE A 80 -5.84 -1.74 -12.85
C ILE A 80 -5.67 -0.36 -13.47
N LEU A 81 -5.20 0.59 -12.67
CA LEU A 81 -4.86 1.94 -13.09
C LEU A 81 -3.34 2.08 -13.07
N LYS A 82 -2.75 2.38 -14.23
CA LYS A 82 -1.39 2.88 -14.34
C LYS A 82 -1.42 4.38 -14.15
N ILE A 83 -0.70 4.85 -13.15
CA ILE A 83 -0.78 6.22 -12.67
C ILE A 83 0.59 6.85 -12.84
N LYS A 84 0.67 7.96 -13.58
CA LYS A 84 1.88 8.78 -13.65
C LYS A 84 2.05 9.53 -12.33
N LEU A 85 3.21 9.38 -11.71
CA LEU A 85 3.51 10.04 -10.45
C LEU A 85 3.82 11.53 -10.68
N PRO A 86 3.32 12.45 -9.82
CA PRO A 86 3.72 13.85 -9.85
C PRO A 86 5.23 13.99 -9.65
N GLU A 87 5.89 14.86 -10.43
CA GLU A 87 7.36 15.03 -10.38
C GLU A 87 7.87 15.39 -8.99
N ASN A 88 7.10 16.18 -8.23
CA ASN A 88 7.41 16.62 -6.87
C ASN A 88 6.54 15.94 -5.81
N SER A 89 6.10 14.70 -6.05
CA SER A 89 5.27 13.97 -5.08
C SER A 89 5.99 13.82 -3.74
N LYS A 90 5.25 14.12 -2.67
CA LYS A 90 5.62 13.89 -1.26
C LYS A 90 5.33 12.46 -0.83
N GLY A 91 5.08 11.57 -1.78
CA GLY A 91 4.88 10.16 -1.52
C GLY A 91 6.10 9.48 -0.92
N PHE A 92 5.89 8.23 -0.53
CA PHE A 92 6.95 7.37 -0.01
C PHE A 92 6.72 5.93 -0.45
N VAL A 93 7.74 5.10 -0.26
CA VAL A 93 7.68 3.66 -0.47
C VAL A 93 7.94 2.98 0.87
N ARG A 94 7.20 1.90 1.16
CA ARG A 94 7.42 1.02 2.33
C ARG A 94 7.69 -0.40 1.89
N GLU A 95 8.40 -1.13 2.73
CA GLU A 95 8.64 -2.56 2.60
C GLU A 95 7.55 -3.32 3.36
N HIS A 96 6.77 -4.12 2.64
CA HIS A 96 5.64 -4.85 3.20
C HIS A 96 6.04 -6.21 3.81
N VAL A 97 7.26 -6.71 3.58
CA VAL A 97 7.73 -8.05 4.00
C VAL A 97 7.36 -8.41 5.45
N SER A 98 7.49 -7.48 6.40
CA SER A 98 7.27 -7.76 7.82
C SER A 98 5.82 -8.08 8.17
N ILE A 99 4.87 -7.72 7.32
CA ILE A 99 3.44 -7.97 7.52
C ILE A 99 2.80 -8.55 6.26
N THR A 100 3.21 -9.77 5.89
CA THR A 100 2.64 -10.50 4.76
C THR A 100 2.06 -11.84 5.21
N PRO A 101 1.15 -12.46 4.44
CA PRO A 101 0.64 -13.80 4.73
C PRO A 101 1.76 -14.82 4.97
N LYS A 102 2.74 -14.87 4.05
CA LYS A 102 3.89 -15.78 4.18
C LYS A 102 4.68 -15.51 5.46
N ARG A 103 5.06 -14.25 5.71
CA ARG A 103 5.91 -13.91 6.86
C ARG A 103 5.22 -14.18 8.20
N MET A 104 3.92 -13.89 8.29
CA MET A 104 3.13 -14.12 9.49
C MET A 104 2.97 -15.61 9.78
N LYS A 105 2.69 -16.41 8.74
CA LYS A 105 2.58 -17.87 8.85
C LYS A 105 3.91 -18.50 9.26
N GLU A 106 5.03 -18.07 8.68
CA GLU A 106 6.38 -18.54 9.06
C GLU A 106 6.72 -18.20 10.52
N LYS A 107 6.35 -17.00 10.98
CA LYS A 107 6.71 -16.52 12.32
C LYS A 107 5.85 -17.13 13.43
N TYR A 108 4.56 -17.34 13.18
CA TYR A 108 3.59 -17.70 14.22
C TYR A 108 2.96 -19.09 14.03
N GLY A 109 3.19 -19.75 12.90
CA GLY A 109 2.60 -21.06 12.59
C GLY A 109 1.12 -21.05 12.20
N GLU A 110 0.50 -19.86 12.17
CA GLU A 110 -0.92 -19.67 11.88
C GLU A 110 -1.14 -18.44 10.97
N ASP A 111 -2.33 -18.31 10.38
CA ASP A 111 -2.68 -17.20 9.49
C ASP A 111 -3.06 -15.93 10.27
N VAL A 112 -2.10 -15.41 11.05
CA VAL A 112 -2.24 -14.18 11.84
C VAL A 112 -2.63 -12.99 10.95
N TYR A 113 -2.13 -12.95 9.71
CA TYR A 113 -2.43 -11.88 8.75
C TYR A 113 -3.94 -11.80 8.46
N PHE A 114 -4.54 -12.90 8.01
CA PHE A 114 -5.98 -12.93 7.70
C PHE A 114 -6.84 -12.80 8.95
N GLN A 115 -6.40 -13.37 10.08
CA GLN A 115 -7.08 -13.16 11.37
C GLN A 115 -7.15 -11.67 11.74
N ALA A 116 -6.09 -10.88 11.51
CA ALA A 116 -6.12 -9.45 11.79
C ALA A 116 -7.03 -8.70 10.83
N TYR A 117 -6.96 -9.02 9.53
CA TYR A 117 -7.80 -8.35 8.53
C TYR A 117 -9.29 -8.65 8.72
N SER A 118 -9.63 -9.88 9.10
CA SER A 118 -11.00 -10.31 9.41
C SER A 118 -11.51 -9.83 10.77
N GLY A 119 -10.69 -9.12 11.55
CA GLY A 119 -11.05 -8.62 12.87
C GLY A 119 -11.08 -9.67 13.98
N LYS A 120 -10.66 -10.91 13.71
CA LYS A 120 -10.57 -11.98 14.70
C LYS A 120 -9.49 -11.73 15.76
N ILE A 121 -8.43 -11.04 15.39
CA ILE A 121 -7.44 -10.52 16.34
C ILE A 121 -7.38 -9.00 16.24
N PRO A 122 -7.29 -8.29 17.38
CA PRO A 122 -7.19 -6.84 17.36
C PRO A 122 -5.85 -6.40 16.76
N VAL A 123 -5.83 -5.25 16.09
CA VAL A 123 -4.60 -4.63 15.55
C VAL A 123 -3.56 -4.35 16.65
N ARG A 124 -4.00 -4.22 17.91
CA ARG A 124 -3.14 -4.04 19.09
C ARG A 124 -2.51 -5.34 19.60
N ASP A 125 -2.87 -6.49 19.04
CA ASP A 125 -2.25 -7.77 19.38
C ASP A 125 -0.72 -7.67 19.19
N PRO A 126 0.10 -8.09 20.16
CA PRO A 126 1.56 -8.02 20.05
C PRO A 126 2.12 -8.65 18.76
N LYS A 127 1.49 -9.70 18.24
CA LYS A 127 1.89 -10.39 17.00
C LYS A 127 1.79 -9.48 15.77
N ILE A 128 0.80 -8.59 15.77
CA ILE A 128 0.55 -7.62 14.70
C ILE A 128 1.33 -6.33 14.94
N LYS A 129 1.33 -5.84 16.19
CA LYS A 129 1.96 -4.59 16.60
C LYS A 129 3.42 -4.50 16.16
N GLU A 130 4.23 -5.50 16.48
CA GLU A 130 5.67 -5.51 16.15
C GLU A 130 5.90 -5.45 14.64
N SER A 131 5.11 -6.21 13.88
CA SER A 131 5.18 -6.31 12.43
C SER A 131 4.76 -5.01 11.74
N LEU A 132 3.73 -4.33 12.29
CA LEU A 132 3.31 -3.00 11.84
C LEU A 132 4.38 -1.94 12.12
N VAL A 133 4.99 -1.95 13.31
CA VAL A 133 6.08 -1.01 13.64
C VAL A 133 7.23 -1.14 12.64
N LYS A 134 7.65 -2.37 12.33
CA LYS A 134 8.67 -2.65 11.29
C LYS A 134 8.24 -2.14 9.92
N TYR A 135 7.00 -2.43 9.53
CA TYR A 135 6.43 -2.03 8.25
C TYR A 135 6.42 -0.51 8.07
N TYR A 136 5.89 0.25 9.02
CA TYR A 136 5.85 1.71 8.93
C TYR A 136 7.24 2.36 9.04
N ASN A 137 8.13 1.85 9.89
CA ASN A 137 9.49 2.38 10.03
C ASN A 137 10.38 2.11 8.80
N SER A 138 9.98 1.17 7.92
CA SER A 138 10.65 0.93 6.64
C SER A 138 10.47 2.06 5.61
N ALA A 139 9.58 3.02 5.87
CA ALA A 139 9.27 4.08 4.93
C ALA A 139 10.52 4.85 4.48
N VAL A 140 10.58 5.11 3.17
CA VAL A 140 11.61 5.94 2.52
C VAL A 140 10.90 6.92 1.58
N PRO A 141 11.27 8.21 1.59
CA PRO A 141 10.71 9.17 0.63
C PRO A 141 10.83 8.68 -0.80
N LEU A 142 9.80 8.89 -1.62
CA LEU A 142 9.72 8.39 -2.99
C LEU A 142 10.94 8.78 -3.82
N ALA A 143 11.38 10.03 -3.70
CA ALA A 143 12.55 10.57 -4.37
C ALA A 143 13.88 9.91 -3.98
N LYS A 144 13.93 9.22 -2.83
CA LYS A 144 15.12 8.52 -2.32
C LYS A 144 15.06 7.00 -2.55
N TYR A 145 13.94 6.47 -3.05
CA TYR A 145 13.77 5.04 -3.23
C TYR A 145 14.58 4.53 -4.44
N LYS A 146 15.38 3.47 -4.21
CA LYS A 146 16.32 2.91 -5.20
C LYS A 146 15.88 1.59 -5.83
N GLY A 147 14.65 1.14 -5.58
CA GLY A 147 14.16 -0.14 -6.15
C GLY A 147 14.62 -1.39 -5.40
N ASN A 148 15.08 -1.26 -4.15
CA ASN A 148 15.73 -2.35 -3.40
C ASN A 148 14.80 -3.06 -2.39
N PHE A 149 13.51 -2.78 -2.40
CA PHE A 149 12.54 -3.50 -1.56
C PHE A 149 12.03 -4.74 -2.26
N ILE A 150 11.75 -5.78 -1.47
CA ILE A 150 11.25 -7.07 -1.92
C ILE A 150 9.74 -7.01 -2.15
N VAL A 151 8.99 -6.35 -1.25
CA VAL A 151 7.55 -6.16 -1.36
C VAL A 151 7.24 -4.66 -1.26
N PRO A 152 7.64 -3.87 -2.29
CA PRO A 152 7.50 -2.41 -2.29
C PRO A 152 6.06 -1.96 -2.43
N GLU A 153 5.62 -1.09 -1.52
CA GLU A 153 4.30 -0.45 -1.57
C GLU A 153 4.45 1.07 -1.63
N ILE A 154 3.81 1.70 -2.61
CA ILE A 154 3.89 3.13 -2.88
C ILE A 154 2.66 3.82 -2.29
N TRP A 155 2.89 4.93 -1.59
CA TRP A 155 1.86 5.74 -0.95
C TRP A 155 1.97 7.19 -1.43
N ILE A 156 0.93 7.67 -2.09
CA ILE A 156 0.88 9.02 -2.69
C ILE A 156 -0.18 9.87 -1.97
N PRO A 157 0.21 10.98 -1.33
CA PRO A 157 -0.71 11.85 -0.60
C PRO A 157 -1.46 12.84 -1.50
N GLU A 158 -0.99 13.07 -2.72
CA GLU A 158 -1.61 14.03 -3.63
C GLU A 158 -2.89 13.46 -4.29
N GLU A 159 -3.83 14.36 -4.60
CA GLU A 159 -4.87 14.04 -5.58
C GLU A 159 -4.24 13.88 -6.96
N ILE A 160 -4.71 12.91 -7.74
CA ILE A 160 -4.14 12.60 -9.05
C ILE A 160 -5.17 12.91 -10.14
N PRO A 161 -4.93 13.89 -11.01
CA PRO A 161 -5.82 14.23 -12.10
C PRO A 161 -6.02 13.07 -13.08
N LEU A 162 -7.21 12.96 -13.68
CA LEU A 162 -7.58 11.87 -14.59
C LEU A 162 -6.64 11.76 -15.80
N GLU A 163 -6.09 12.87 -16.31
CA GLU A 163 -5.14 12.87 -17.41
C GLU A 163 -3.82 12.14 -17.10
N ASN A 164 -3.53 11.89 -15.82
CA ASN A 164 -2.37 11.12 -15.37
C ASN A 164 -2.71 9.65 -15.08
N ILE A 165 -3.93 9.21 -15.38
CA ILE A 165 -4.45 7.88 -15.05
C ILE A 165 -4.85 7.15 -16.32
N GLU A 166 -4.21 6.01 -16.57
CA GLU A 166 -4.51 5.11 -17.68
C GLU A 166 -5.08 3.80 -17.11
N GLN A 167 -6.26 3.39 -17.58
CA GLN A 167 -6.73 2.03 -17.31
C GLN A 167 -5.97 1.05 -18.21
N ILE A 168 -5.36 0.02 -17.61
CA ILE A 168 -4.65 -1.02 -18.36
C ILE A 168 -5.37 -2.38 -18.27
N PRO A 169 -5.16 -3.29 -19.24
CA PRO A 169 -5.71 -4.64 -19.19
C PRO A 169 -5.17 -5.44 -17.99
N PHE A 170 -5.98 -6.35 -17.47
CA PHE A 170 -5.47 -7.43 -16.61
C PHE A 170 -4.65 -8.38 -17.47
N LEU A 171 -3.35 -8.43 -17.23
CA LEU A 171 -2.51 -9.53 -17.69
C LEU A 171 -2.75 -10.69 -16.72
N ARG A 172 -3.48 -11.72 -17.18
CA ARG A 172 -3.61 -13.00 -16.47
C ARG A 172 -2.41 -13.88 -16.77
#